data_AF-A0A9X5MNE7-F1
#
_entry.id   AF-A0A9X5MNE7-F1
#
_cell.length_a   1.000
_cell.length_b   1.000
_cell.length_c   1.000
_cell.angle_alpha   90.00
_cell.angle_beta   90.00
_cell.angle_gamma   90.00
#
_symmetry.space_group_name_H-M   'P 1'
#
loop_
_entity.id
_entity.type
_entity.pdbx_description
1 polymer ?
#
loop_
_entity_poly.entity_id
_entity_poly.type
_entity_poly.pdbx_seq_one_letter_code
_entity_poly.pdbx_strand_id
1 'polypeptide(L)' 'MQFFTIQETVVISAKSCDRCLFHAEKDDPEFHEFLSIDRRVGFSSIFGDGNHLKLDLCQHCMKELLNPWLSASKPDSF' A
#
# COMPACT_ATOMS: atom_id res chain seq x y z
N MET A 1 8.76 -35.19 18.14
CA MET A 1 8.32 -35.23 16.73
C MET A 1 7.64 -33.91 16.44
N GLN A 2 8.03 -33.20 15.38
CA GLN A 2 7.34 -31.97 14.96
C GLN A 2 6.22 -32.33 13.98
N PHE A 3 5.06 -31.72 14.16
CA PHE A 3 3.89 -31.90 13.29
C PHE A 3 3.76 -30.65 12.43
N PHE A 4 3.81 -30.81 11.11
CA PHE A 4 3.61 -29.73 10.15
C PHE A 4 2.24 -29.87 9.51
N THR A 5 1.56 -28.75 9.30
CA THR A 5 0.26 -28.69 8.61
C THR A 5 0.42 -27.85 7.36
N ILE A 6 -0.14 -28.32 6.25
CA ILE A 6 -0.12 -27.58 4.98
C ILE A 6 -1.22 -26.52 5.03
N GLN A 7 -0.87 -25.29 4.68
CA GLN A 7 -1.82 -24.19 4.54
C GLN A 7 -1.63 -23.55 3.15
N GLU A 8 -2.70 -23.46 2.39
CA GLU A 8 -2.73 -22.68 1.15
C GLU A 8 -2.99 -21.21 1.50
N THR A 9 -2.22 -20.31 0.89
CA THR A 9 -2.38 -18.86 1.10
C THR A 9 -2.26 -18.14 -0.24
N VAL A 10 -3.03 -17.05 -0.39
CA VAL A 10 -2.92 -16.16 -1.53
C VAL A 10 -1.98 -15.02 -1.15
N VAL A 11 -0.96 -14.79 -1.96
CA VAL A 11 0.00 -13.68 -1.77
C VAL A 11 -0.02 -12.76 -2.98
N ILE A 12 0.17 -11.47 -2.73
CA ILE A 12 0.39 -10.49 -3.80
C ILE A 12 1.81 -10.70 -4.34
N SER A 13 1.94 -10.90 -5.65
CA SER A 13 3.22 -11.11 -6.33
C SER A 13 3.81 -9.84 -6.93
N ALA A 14 2.98 -8.82 -7.19
CA ALA A 14 3.41 -7.56 -7.77
C ALA A 14 2.41 -6.43 -7.50
N LYS A 15 2.84 -5.18 -7.65
CA LYS A 15 2.01 -3.97 -7.57
C LYS A 15 2.31 -3.05 -8.73
N SER A 16 1.30 -2.30 -9.15
CA SER A 16 1.44 -1.24 -10.15
C SER A 16 0.93 0.07 -9.58
N CYS A 17 1.68 1.16 -9.76
CA CYS A 17 1.29 2.48 -9.30
C CYS A 17 0.17 3.03 -10.18
N ASP A 18 -0.96 3.41 -9.59
CA ASP A 18 -2.13 3.90 -10.31
C ASP A 18 -1.88 5.25 -11.01
N ARG A 19 -0.86 6.01 -10.56
CA ARG A 19 -0.51 7.31 -11.16
C ARG A 19 0.49 7.20 -12.30
N CYS A 20 1.63 6.56 -12.07
CA CYS A 20 2.74 6.54 -13.04
C CYS A 20 2.91 5.20 -13.76
N LEU A 21 2.07 4.21 -13.45
CA LEU A 21 2.11 2.84 -14.00
C LEU A 21 3.42 2.09 -13.70
N PHE A 22 4.24 2.60 -12.78
CA PHE A 22 5.44 1.91 -12.32
C PHE A 22 5.05 0.56 -11.72
N HIS A 23 5.72 -0.50 -12.16
CA HIS A 23 5.48 -1.87 -11.74
C HIS A 23 6.62 -2.38 -10.86
N ALA A 24 6.27 -2.99 -9.73
CA ALA A 24 7.22 -3.61 -8.80
C ALA A 24 6.80 -5.06 -8.55
N GLU A 25 7.72 -5.99 -8.73
CA GLU A 25 7.59 -7.38 -8.33
C GLU A 25 7.83 -7.51 -6.82
N LYS A 26 7.32 -8.58 -6.20
CA LYS A 26 7.41 -8.79 -4.74
C LYS A 26 8.84 -8.76 -4.19
N ASP A 27 9.81 -9.18 -5.01
CA ASP A 27 11.23 -9.23 -4.62
C ASP A 27 11.94 -7.88 -4.85
N ASP A 28 11.28 -6.90 -5.47
CA ASP A 28 11.81 -5.56 -5.63
C ASP A 28 11.67 -4.79 -4.31
N PRO A 29 12.72 -4.10 -3.83
CA PRO A 29 12.63 -3.27 -2.62
C PRO A 29 11.50 -2.23 -2.71
N GLU A 30 11.25 -1.71 -3.90
CA GLU A 30 10.20 -0.73 -4.18
C GLU A 30 8.80 -1.26 -3.83
N PHE A 31 8.52 -2.55 -4.00
CA PHE A 31 7.22 -3.17 -3.72
C PHE A 31 6.76 -2.97 -2.27
N HIS A 32 7.72 -2.98 -1.35
CA HIS A 32 7.47 -2.84 0.09
C HIS A 32 7.16 -1.41 0.52
N GLU A 33 7.52 -0.43 -0.31
CA GLU A 33 7.35 1.00 -0.01
C GLU A 33 6.09 1.62 -0.65
N PHE A 34 5.23 0.80 -1.29
CA PHE A 34 3.95 1.26 -1.81
C PHE A 34 2.98 1.68 -0.71
N LEU A 35 2.33 2.83 -0.88
CA LEU A 35 1.15 3.22 -0.11
C LEU A 35 -0.09 2.61 -0.78
N SER A 36 -0.73 1.65 -0.09
CA SER A 36 -1.96 0.99 -0.53
C SER A 36 -3.15 1.42 0.33
N ILE A 37 -4.25 1.82 -0.31
CA ILE A 37 -5.55 2.07 0.31
C ILE A 37 -6.53 1.03 -0.23
N ASP A 38 -7.20 0.30 0.66
CA ASP A 38 -8.35 -0.55 0.31
C ASP A 38 -9.36 -0.48 1.46
N ARG A 39 -10.33 0.44 1.37
CA ARG A 39 -11.29 0.65 2.45
C ARG A 39 -12.67 1.03 1.94
N ARG A 40 -13.69 0.57 2.68
CA ARG A 40 -15.07 1.04 2.53
C ARG A 40 -15.27 2.31 3.36
N VAL A 41 -15.90 3.32 2.76
CA VAL A 41 -16.24 4.57 3.46
C VAL A 41 -17.59 4.48 4.15
N GLY A 42 -17.79 5.30 5.17
CA GLY A 42 -19.01 5.33 5.98
C GLY A 42 -20.11 6.20 5.39
N PHE A 43 -21.15 6.40 6.19
CA PHE A 43 -22.26 7.31 5.91
C PHE A 43 -21.82 8.78 5.91
N SER A 44 -22.44 9.60 5.06
CA SER A 44 -22.07 10.98 4.76
C SER A 44 -20.64 11.16 4.22
N SER A 45 -20.07 10.13 3.56
CA SER A 45 -18.77 10.29 2.94
C SER A 45 -18.86 11.21 1.73
N ILE A 46 -17.90 12.14 1.58
CA ILE A 46 -17.80 12.98 0.36
C ILE A 46 -17.60 12.14 -0.91
N PHE A 47 -17.16 10.89 -0.77
CA PHE A 47 -16.99 9.94 -1.87
C PHE A 47 -18.23 9.11 -2.16
N GLY A 48 -19.34 9.37 -1.47
CA GLY A 48 -20.58 8.60 -1.54
C GLY A 48 -20.65 7.48 -0.50
N ASP A 49 -21.85 7.25 0.03
CA ASP A 49 -22.07 6.35 1.15
C ASP A 49 -21.80 4.88 0.80
N GLY A 50 -21.00 4.20 1.63
CA GLY A 50 -20.68 2.79 1.45
C GLY A 50 -19.78 2.47 0.26
N ASN A 51 -19.27 3.50 -0.44
CA ASN A 51 -18.37 3.32 -1.57
C ASN A 51 -17.03 2.71 -1.16
N HIS A 52 -16.34 2.11 -2.14
CA HIS A 52 -15.07 1.46 -1.93
C HIS A 52 -13.95 2.27 -2.56
N LEU A 53 -12.94 2.62 -1.77
CA LEU A 53 -11.77 3.37 -2.21
C LEU A 53 -10.58 2.42 -2.31
N LYS A 54 -9.97 2.38 -3.49
CA LYS A 54 -8.74 1.64 -3.78
C LYS A 54 -7.71 2.59 -4.39
N LEU A 55 -6.46 2.48 -3.97
CA LEU A 55 -5.34 3.24 -4.53
C LEU A 55 -4.01 2.55 -4.19
N ASP A 56 -3.15 2.38 -5.18
CA ASP A 56 -1.75 1.97 -5.01
C ASP A 56 -0.81 3.06 -5.56
N LEU A 57 0.04 3.62 -4.71
CA LEU A 57 1.05 4.61 -5.10
C LEU A 57 2.46 4.13 -4.77
N CYS A 58 3.39 4.20 -5.74
CA CYS A 58 4.82 4.02 -5.47
C CYS A 58 5.36 5.15 -4.58
N GLN A 59 6.50 4.91 -3.92
CA GLN A 59 7.05 5.86 -2.93
C GLN A 59 7.38 7.23 -3.55
N HIS A 60 7.73 7.25 -4.84
CA HIS A 60 7.98 8.48 -5.59
C HIS A 60 6.71 9.32 -5.78
N CYS A 61 5.60 8.70 -6.20
CA CYS A 61 4.31 9.39 -6.36
C CYS A 61 3.73 9.79 -5.00
N MET A 62 3.87 8.94 -3.98
CA MET A 62 3.50 9.28 -2.61
C MET A 62 4.22 10.55 -2.15
N LYS A 63 5.54 10.61 -2.32
CA LYS A 63 6.32 11.80 -1.95
C LYS A 63 5.87 13.01 -2.76
N GLU A 64 5.81 12.92 -4.08
CA GLU A 64 5.42 14.05 -4.92
C GLU A 64 4.04 14.62 -4.55
N LEU A 65 3.06 13.74 -4.30
CA LEU A 65 1.68 14.15 -4.01
C LEU A 65 1.44 14.53 -2.56
N LEU A 66 2.11 13.89 -1.59
CA LEU A 66 1.74 14.01 -0.17
C LEU A 66 2.80 14.71 0.68
N ASN A 67 4.01 14.96 0.17
CA ASN A 67 5.12 15.51 0.95
C ASN A 67 4.81 16.76 1.78
N PRO A 68 3.99 17.73 1.32
CA PRO A 68 3.62 18.88 2.15
C PRO A 68 2.82 18.52 3.42
N TRP A 69 2.17 17.36 3.45
CA TRP A 69 1.30 16.90 4.54
C TRP A 69 1.89 15.72 5.33
N LEU A 70 2.99 15.13 4.86
CA LEU A 70 3.66 14.02 5.55
C LEU A 70 4.43 14.54 6.77
N SER A 71 4.16 13.95 7.93
CA SER A 71 4.97 14.13 9.15
C SER A 71 5.93 12.95 9.29
N ALA A 72 7.16 13.11 8.81
CA ALA A 72 8.20 12.08 8.92
C ALA A 72 9.11 12.37 10.13
N SER A 73 9.32 11.38 11.00
CA SER A 73 10.35 11.42 12.05
C SER A 73 11.62 10.73 11.56
N LYS A 74 12.77 11.16 12.07
CA LYS A 74 14.01 10.39 11.91
C LYS A 74 13.93 9.13 12.77
N PRO A 75 14.53 8.00 12.34
CA PRO A 75 14.67 6.85 13.22
C PRO A 75 15.48 7.25 14.46
N ASP A 76 15.12 6.67 15.60
CA ASP A 76 15.90 6.84 16.82
C ASP A 76 17.32 6.31 16.57
N SER A 77 18.32 7.14 16.89
CA SER A 77 19.72 6.73 16.82
C SER A 77 19.97 5.60 17.82
N PHE A 78 20.29 4.40 17.35
CA PHE A 78 20.79 3.30 18.18
C PHE A 78 22.24 3.55 18.62
#